data_AF-A0A3N5X7N2-F1
#
_entry.id   AF-A0A3N5X7N2-F1
#
_cell.length_a   1.000
_cell.length_b   1.000
_cell.length_c   1.000
_cell.angle_alpha   90.00
_cell.angle_beta   90.00
_cell.angle_gamma   90.00
#
_symmetry.space_group_name_H-M   'P 1'
#
loop_
_entity.id
_entity.type
_entity.pdbx_description
1 polymer ?
#
loop_
_entity_poly.entity_id
_entity_poly.type
_entity_poly.pdbx_seq_one_letter_code
_entity_poly.pdbx_strand_id
1 'polypeptide(L)'
;MFQKQNGSEYNKHIHLSVGLQPLMISDVNMHPIAERFFALNDEQKRLVHISMASIALTSWRRHVSSESVPLKYQETVAGTFQVVDVELPAEALEAVISGVRSNIAKRYLEPICAMQDDDWEFNDDAEMAYYAIYNTYRKYIEGKEIDNWLIVNQSLSSLGKDADIMSPLKLAVDSAEKSENKKNT
;
A
#
# COMPACT_ATOMS: atom_id res chain seq x y z
N MET A 1 -25.61 12.72 -52.59
CA MET A 1 -25.22 14.14 -52.57
C MET A 1 -25.23 14.59 -51.11
N PHE A 2 -24.05 14.89 -50.57
CA PHE A 2 -23.69 15.47 -49.26
C PHE A 2 -24.21 14.77 -47.99
N GLN A 3 -23.40 13.93 -47.32
CA GLN A 3 -22.29 14.27 -46.41
C GLN A 3 -22.65 15.33 -45.37
N LYS A 4 -22.76 14.89 -44.12
CA LYS A 4 -22.23 15.61 -42.96
C LYS A 4 -21.28 14.67 -42.22
N GLN A 5 -19.99 14.87 -42.48
CA GLN A 5 -18.91 14.54 -41.56
C GLN A 5 -19.07 15.41 -40.32
N ASN A 6 -18.73 14.88 -39.14
CA ASN A 6 -18.09 15.63 -38.05
C ASN A 6 -17.58 14.65 -36.97
N GLY A 7 -16.25 14.68 -36.76
CA GLY A 7 -15.46 14.21 -35.60
C GLY A 7 -15.53 12.71 -35.30
N SER A 8 -14.54 11.85 -35.57
CA SER A 8 -13.09 11.94 -35.33
C SER A 8 -12.73 12.52 -33.96
N GLU A 9 -12.03 11.68 -33.18
CA GLU A 9 -11.31 11.96 -31.93
C GLU A 9 -12.14 12.05 -30.63
N TYR A 10 -12.29 10.91 -29.98
CA TYR A 10 -12.01 10.82 -28.55
C TYR A 10 -11.08 9.63 -28.29
N ASN A 11 -9.82 9.81 -28.69
CA ASN A 11 -8.70 9.25 -27.94
C ASN A 11 -8.78 9.86 -26.54
N LYS A 12 -9.50 9.23 -25.61
CA LYS A 12 -9.23 9.46 -24.20
C LYS A 12 -7.95 8.69 -23.87
N HIS A 13 -6.83 9.30 -24.25
CA HIS A 13 -5.67 9.29 -23.38
C HIS A 13 -6.17 9.76 -22.01
N ILE A 14 -6.48 8.82 -21.13
CA ILE A 14 -6.58 9.12 -19.71
C ILE A 14 -5.14 9.33 -19.28
N HIS A 15 -4.68 10.56 -19.53
CA HIS A 15 -3.64 11.16 -18.74
C HIS A 15 -4.15 11.05 -17.30
N LEU A 16 -3.67 10.06 -16.56
CA LEU A 16 -3.68 10.10 -15.09
C LEU A 16 -2.75 11.25 -14.69
N SER A 17 -3.19 12.48 -14.92
CA SER A 17 -2.83 13.61 -14.08
C SER A 17 -3.76 13.58 -12.87
N VAL A 18 -3.74 12.47 -12.13
CA VAL A 18 -3.89 12.59 -10.69
C VAL A 18 -2.71 13.46 -10.31
N GLY A 19 -2.98 14.64 -9.75
CA GLY A 19 -1.96 15.62 -9.44
C GLY A 19 -0.88 15.05 -8.51
N LEU A 20 0.12 14.40 -9.10
CA LEU A 20 1.49 14.45 -8.65
C LEU A 20 1.91 15.90 -8.88
N GLN A 21 1.49 16.79 -8.00
CA GLN A 21 2.33 17.95 -7.74
C GLN A 21 3.64 17.36 -7.22
N PRO A 22 4.77 17.59 -7.90
CA PRO A 22 6.04 17.48 -7.22
C PRO A 22 5.91 18.40 -6.01
N LEU A 23 6.08 17.87 -4.79
CA LEU A 23 6.39 18.69 -3.63
C LEU A 23 7.80 19.28 -3.83
N MET A 24 7.93 20.11 -4.87
CA MET A 24 8.99 21.09 -5.05
C MET A 24 8.44 22.39 -4.45
N ILE A 25 8.15 22.33 -3.15
CA ILE A 25 7.99 23.52 -2.32
C ILE A 25 9.36 23.72 -1.69
N SER A 26 10.14 24.63 -2.26
CA SER A 26 11.24 25.27 -1.56
C SER A 26 10.69 25.80 -0.22
N ASP A 27 11.17 25.23 0.90
CA ASP A 27 10.83 25.57 2.30
C ASP A 27 9.70 24.78 3.00
N VAL A 28 9.48 23.49 2.69
CA VAL A 28 8.86 22.56 3.65
C VAL A 28 9.96 21.78 4.35
N ASN A 29 10.23 22.10 5.62
CA ASN A 29 11.04 21.22 6.47
C ASN A 29 10.38 19.85 6.48
N MET A 30 11.02 18.87 5.84
CA MET A 30 10.63 17.48 5.93
C MET A 30 10.63 17.08 7.41
N HIS A 31 9.64 16.30 7.84
CA HIS A 31 9.58 15.90 9.24
C HIS A 31 10.91 15.17 9.61
N PRO A 32 11.59 15.49 10.73
CA PRO A 32 12.93 14.97 11.01
C PRO A 32 13.06 13.44 10.95
N ILE A 33 11.99 12.73 11.30
CA ILE A 33 11.94 11.26 11.19
C ILE A 33 11.90 10.76 9.75
N ALA A 34 11.23 11.49 8.85
CA ALA A 34 11.23 11.15 7.42
C ALA A 34 12.63 11.38 6.80
N GLU A 35 13.32 12.45 7.18
CA GLU A 35 14.71 12.68 6.76
C GLU A 35 15.63 11.52 7.18
N ARG A 36 15.51 11.10 8.45
CA ARG A 36 16.24 9.93 8.96
C ARG A 36 15.93 8.66 8.18
N PHE A 37 14.66 8.42 7.85
CA PHE A 37 14.26 7.29 7.02
C PHE A 37 14.92 7.33 5.62
N PHE A 38 14.95 8.47 4.94
CA PHE A 38 15.58 8.57 3.63
C PHE A 38 17.10 8.35 3.66
N ALA A 39 17.74 8.70 4.77
CA ALA A 39 19.17 8.48 5.00
C ALA A 39 19.55 7.00 5.24
N LEU A 40 18.58 6.12 5.50
CA LEU A 40 18.82 4.69 5.70
C LEU A 40 19.32 3.99 4.42
N ASN A 41 20.12 2.95 4.58
CA ASN A 41 20.47 2.04 3.47
C ASN A 41 19.30 1.12 3.10
N ASP A 42 19.43 0.37 2.01
CA ASP A 42 18.32 -0.46 1.48
C ASP A 42 17.88 -1.57 2.44
N GLU A 43 18.81 -2.18 3.17
CA GLU A 43 18.48 -3.22 4.15
C GLU A 43 17.74 -2.62 5.35
N GLN A 44 18.16 -1.46 5.83
CA GLN A 44 17.46 -0.73 6.89
C GLN A 44 16.06 -0.28 6.44
N LYS A 45 15.92 0.23 5.20
CA LYS A 45 14.62 0.56 4.61
C LYS A 45 13.72 -0.66 4.51
N ARG A 46 14.28 -1.83 4.19
CA ARG A 46 13.54 -3.11 4.23
C ARG A 46 13.01 -3.42 5.63
N LEU A 47 13.82 -3.28 6.66
CA LEU A 47 13.38 -3.49 8.05
C LEU A 47 12.29 -2.50 8.48
N VAL A 48 12.40 -1.24 8.07
CA VAL A 48 11.35 -0.24 8.32
C VAL A 48 10.06 -0.64 7.60
N HIS A 49 10.09 -0.95 6.30
CA HIS A 49 8.90 -1.36 5.57
C HIS A 49 8.23 -2.61 6.14
N ILE A 50 9.00 -3.62 6.57
CA ILE A 50 8.45 -4.81 7.25
C ILE A 50 7.73 -4.42 8.54
N SER A 51 8.33 -3.53 9.34
CA SER A 51 7.72 -3.04 10.58
C SER A 51 6.43 -2.26 10.29
N MET A 52 6.45 -1.37 9.30
CA MET A 52 5.29 -0.59 8.88
C MET A 52 4.17 -1.48 8.31
N ALA A 53 4.51 -2.48 7.50
CA ALA A 53 3.54 -3.46 7.00
C ALA A 53 2.95 -4.34 8.11
N SER A 54 3.71 -4.64 9.16
CA SER A 54 3.22 -5.36 10.34
C SER A 54 2.18 -4.53 11.12
N ILE A 55 2.40 -3.21 11.20
CA ILE A 55 1.45 -2.27 11.78
C ILE A 55 0.18 -2.20 10.91
N ALA A 56 0.34 -2.04 9.60
CA ALA A 56 -0.78 -2.07 8.64
C ALA A 56 -1.60 -3.36 8.76
N LEU A 57 -0.94 -4.52 8.93
CA LEU A 57 -1.63 -5.81 9.11
C LEU A 57 -2.48 -5.83 10.39
N THR A 58 -2.06 -5.11 11.44
CA THR A 58 -2.86 -4.97 12.65
C THR A 58 -4.13 -4.16 12.39
N SER A 59 -4.04 -3.07 11.60
CA SER A 59 -5.21 -2.30 11.18
C SER A 59 -6.14 -3.12 10.28
N TRP A 60 -5.59 -3.87 9.32
CA TRP A 60 -6.34 -4.80 8.48
C TRP A 60 -7.12 -5.81 9.33
N ARG A 61 -6.44 -6.50 10.26
CA ARG A 61 -7.06 -7.48 11.16
C ARG A 61 -8.18 -6.87 12.01
N ARG A 62 -7.98 -5.65 12.50
CA ARG A 62 -9.01 -4.91 13.25
C ARG A 62 -10.24 -4.67 12.38
N HIS A 63 -10.05 -4.26 11.13
CA HIS A 63 -11.14 -4.02 10.19
C HIS A 63 -11.94 -5.30 9.92
N VAL A 64 -11.29 -6.38 9.50
CA VAL A 64 -11.99 -7.63 9.14
C VAL A 64 -12.60 -8.37 10.35
N SER A 65 -12.15 -8.06 11.57
CA SER A 65 -12.75 -8.58 12.81
C SER A 65 -13.99 -7.80 13.26
N SER A 66 -14.32 -6.69 12.59
CA SER A 66 -15.52 -5.92 12.88
C SER A 66 -16.75 -6.59 12.28
N GLU A 67 -17.79 -6.81 13.07
CA GLU A 67 -19.03 -7.49 12.66
C GLU A 67 -19.79 -6.76 11.53
N SER A 68 -19.45 -5.50 11.23
CA SER A 68 -20.14 -4.68 10.23
C SER A 68 -19.52 -4.71 8.83
N VAL A 69 -18.44 -5.44 8.59
CA VAL A 69 -17.75 -5.44 7.29
C VAL A 69 -18.25 -6.60 6.41
N PRO A 70 -18.83 -6.32 5.23
CA PRO A 70 -19.20 -7.38 4.29
C PRO A 70 -17.93 -7.99 3.68
N LEU A 71 -17.62 -9.24 4.06
CA LEU A 71 -16.51 -10.03 3.47
C LEU A 71 -16.90 -10.75 2.17
N LYS A 72 -17.97 -10.27 1.53
CA LYS A 72 -18.49 -10.76 0.26
C LYS A 72 -18.91 -9.58 -0.58
N TYR A 73 -18.59 -9.64 -1.86
CA TYR A 73 -19.01 -8.66 -2.85
C TYR A 73 -19.51 -9.34 -4.11
N GLN A 74 -20.24 -8.60 -4.93
CA GLN A 74 -20.69 -9.05 -6.23
C GLN A 74 -19.94 -8.24 -7.28
N GLU A 75 -19.18 -8.91 -8.13
CA GLU A 75 -18.52 -8.23 -9.26
C GLU A 75 -19.57 -7.78 -10.28
N THR A 76 -19.50 -6.51 -10.72
CA THR A 76 -20.46 -5.95 -11.68
C THR A 76 -20.28 -6.55 -13.08
N VAL A 77 -19.09 -7.03 -13.43
CA VAL A 77 -18.78 -7.55 -14.78
C VAL A 77 -19.44 -8.90 -15.04
N ALA A 78 -19.17 -9.93 -14.23
CA ALA A 78 -19.78 -11.26 -14.43
C ALA A 78 -20.92 -11.56 -13.45
N GLY A 79 -21.20 -10.68 -12.49
CA GLY A 79 -22.32 -10.83 -11.54
C GLY A 79 -22.11 -11.93 -10.51
N THR A 80 -20.91 -12.50 -10.40
CA THR A 80 -20.62 -13.56 -9.43
C THR A 80 -20.31 -13.01 -8.04
N PHE A 81 -20.56 -13.83 -7.02
CA PHE A 81 -20.21 -13.48 -5.64
C PHE A 81 -18.82 -13.96 -5.30
N GLN A 82 -18.00 -13.04 -4.84
CA GLN A 82 -16.65 -13.30 -4.38
C GLN A 82 -16.58 -13.24 -2.86
N VAL A 83 -15.67 -14.02 -2.29
CA VAL A 83 -15.34 -13.99 -0.87
C VAL A 83 -13.95 -13.43 -0.70
N VAL A 84 -13.83 -12.54 0.26
CA VAL A 84 -12.60 -11.84 0.56
C VAL A 84 -11.66 -12.77 1.28
N ASP A 85 -10.46 -12.89 0.74
CA ASP A 85 -9.38 -13.61 1.38
C ASP A 85 -8.74 -12.74 2.48
N VAL A 86 -9.26 -12.87 3.69
CA VAL A 86 -8.81 -12.05 4.83
C VAL A 86 -7.40 -12.38 5.32
N GLU A 87 -6.89 -13.57 5.00
CA GLU A 87 -5.54 -14.02 5.38
C GLU A 87 -4.48 -13.60 4.36
N LEU A 88 -4.88 -13.23 3.15
CA LEU A 88 -3.96 -12.84 2.08
C LEU A 88 -2.93 -11.77 2.50
N PRO A 89 -3.28 -10.71 3.25
CA PRO A 89 -2.27 -9.77 3.74
C PRO A 89 -1.28 -10.36 4.76
N ALA A 90 -1.71 -11.30 5.60
CA ALA A 90 -0.80 -11.98 6.51
C ALA A 90 0.18 -12.87 5.73
N GLU A 91 -0.30 -13.62 4.74
CA GLU A 91 0.54 -14.44 3.86
C GLU A 91 1.55 -13.59 3.07
N ALA A 92 1.14 -12.41 2.59
CA ALA A 92 2.00 -11.50 1.85
C ALA A 92 3.16 -10.98 2.70
N LEU A 93 2.87 -10.59 3.94
CA LEU A 93 3.89 -10.15 4.88
C LEU A 93 4.83 -11.30 5.27
N GLU A 94 4.32 -12.50 5.49
CA GLU A 94 5.13 -13.68 5.79
C GLU A 94 6.08 -14.03 4.62
N ALA A 95 5.61 -13.90 3.38
CA ALA A 95 6.46 -14.05 2.21
C ALA A 95 7.61 -13.04 2.21
N VAL A 96 7.34 -11.77 2.54
CA VAL A 96 8.37 -10.72 2.67
C VAL A 96 9.40 -11.05 3.75
N ILE A 97 8.94 -11.52 4.91
CA ILE A 97 9.79 -11.83 6.06
C ILE A 97 10.68 -13.04 5.75
N SER A 98 10.09 -14.14 5.27
CA SER A 98 10.78 -15.39 4.94
C SER A 98 11.61 -15.31 3.65
N GLY A 99 11.33 -14.34 2.77
CA GLY A 99 11.93 -14.23 1.44
C GLY A 99 11.43 -15.29 0.45
N VAL A 100 10.38 -16.05 0.79
CA VAL A 100 9.85 -17.12 -0.05
C VAL A 100 8.90 -16.55 -1.10
N ARG A 101 9.16 -16.85 -2.37
CA ARG A 101 8.25 -16.51 -3.47
C ARG A 101 7.02 -17.42 -3.45
N SER A 102 5.86 -16.80 -3.29
CA SER A 102 4.53 -17.40 -3.39
C SER A 102 3.73 -16.67 -4.48
N ASN A 103 2.74 -17.31 -5.10
CA ASN A 103 1.89 -16.66 -6.11
C ASN A 103 0.78 -15.81 -5.46
N ILE A 104 1.19 -14.83 -4.65
CA ILE A 104 0.29 -13.98 -3.86
C ILE A 104 -0.25 -12.81 -4.70
N ALA A 105 0.57 -12.20 -5.56
CA ALA A 105 0.15 -11.03 -6.33
C ALA A 105 -1.11 -11.26 -7.17
N LYS A 106 -1.28 -12.45 -7.76
CA LYS A 106 -2.49 -12.75 -8.53
C LYS A 106 -3.77 -12.73 -7.69
N ARG A 107 -3.69 -13.15 -6.42
CA ARG A 107 -4.83 -13.14 -5.48
C ARG A 107 -5.20 -11.72 -5.03
N TYR A 108 -4.28 -10.77 -5.13
CA TYR A 108 -4.54 -9.35 -4.87
C TYR A 108 -5.28 -8.64 -6.00
N LEU A 109 -5.20 -9.13 -7.24
CA LEU A 109 -5.73 -8.41 -8.40
C LEU A 109 -7.25 -8.26 -8.32
N GLU A 110 -7.96 -9.35 -8.01
CA GLU A 110 -9.42 -9.33 -8.00
C GLU A 110 -10.00 -8.37 -6.95
N PRO A 111 -9.57 -8.42 -5.66
CA PRO A 111 -10.01 -7.41 -4.69
C PRO A 111 -9.65 -5.97 -5.07
N ILE A 112 -8.50 -5.76 -5.72
CA ILE A 112 -8.09 -4.42 -6.17
C ILE A 112 -8.99 -3.92 -7.29
N CYS A 113 -9.33 -4.77 -8.26
CA CYS A 113 -10.30 -4.43 -9.31
C CYS A 113 -11.67 -4.12 -8.70
N ALA A 114 -12.15 -4.96 -7.78
CA ALA A 114 -13.43 -4.73 -7.11
C ALA A 114 -13.49 -3.39 -6.33
N MET A 115 -12.38 -2.99 -5.69
CA MET A 115 -12.28 -1.67 -5.05
C MET A 115 -12.28 -0.52 -6.06
N GLN A 116 -11.67 -0.70 -7.24
CA GLN A 116 -11.59 0.34 -8.27
C GLN A 116 -12.89 0.50 -9.06
N ASP A 117 -13.68 -0.57 -9.15
CA ASP A 117 -14.96 -0.61 -9.84
C ASP A 117 -16.15 -0.25 -8.91
N ASP A 118 -15.87 0.13 -7.66
CA ASP A 118 -16.86 0.38 -6.60
C ASP A 118 -17.78 -0.83 -6.29
N ASP A 119 -17.36 -2.03 -6.70
CA ASP A 119 -18.06 -3.30 -6.40
C ASP A 119 -17.92 -3.71 -4.94
N TRP A 120 -16.87 -3.20 -4.29
CA TRP A 120 -16.58 -3.51 -2.90
C TRP A 120 -15.77 -2.40 -2.22
N GLU A 121 -16.30 -1.85 -1.13
CA GLU A 121 -15.69 -0.73 -0.41
C GLU A 121 -15.14 -1.15 0.97
N PHE A 122 -13.88 -0.80 1.22
CA PHE A 122 -13.34 -0.72 2.58
C PHE A 122 -13.58 0.66 3.18
N ASN A 123 -13.31 0.80 4.48
CA ASN A 123 -12.97 2.12 4.99
C ASN A 123 -11.55 2.50 4.54
N ASP A 124 -11.29 3.81 4.41
CA ASP A 124 -10.00 4.34 3.95
C ASP A 124 -8.80 3.70 4.68
N ASP A 125 -8.92 3.50 6.00
CA ASP A 125 -7.85 2.93 6.83
C ASP A 125 -7.48 1.50 6.39
N ALA A 126 -8.47 0.65 6.10
CA ALA A 126 -8.25 -0.72 5.69
C ALA A 126 -7.75 -0.84 4.25
N GLU A 127 -8.23 0.02 3.35
CA GLU A 127 -7.70 0.11 1.98
C GLU A 127 -6.21 0.49 2.00
N MET A 128 -5.84 1.48 2.81
CA MET A 128 -4.45 1.90 2.96
C MET A 128 -3.58 0.79 3.58
N ALA A 129 -4.12 0.03 4.56
CA ALA A 129 -3.43 -1.14 5.10
C ALA A 129 -3.19 -2.21 4.02
N TYR A 130 -4.23 -2.50 3.23
CA TYR A 130 -4.21 -3.52 2.19
C TYR A 130 -3.15 -3.18 1.12
N TYR A 131 -3.11 -1.93 0.65
CA TYR A 131 -2.11 -1.49 -0.31
C TYR A 131 -0.69 -1.42 0.27
N ALA A 132 -0.52 -0.99 1.51
CA ALA A 132 0.81 -0.94 2.13
C ALA A 132 1.49 -2.33 2.14
N ILE A 133 0.73 -3.35 2.51
CA ILE A 133 1.20 -4.74 2.57
C ILE A 133 1.47 -5.27 1.16
N TYR A 134 0.54 -5.06 0.23
CA TYR A 134 0.70 -5.46 -1.17
C TYR A 134 1.95 -4.84 -1.81
N ASN A 135 2.14 -3.54 -1.64
CA ASN A 135 3.27 -2.80 -2.19
C ASN A 135 4.60 -3.23 -1.55
N THR A 136 4.59 -3.56 -0.26
CA THR A 136 5.76 -4.16 0.42
C THR A 136 6.12 -5.51 -0.20
N TYR A 137 5.12 -6.38 -0.42
CA TYR A 137 5.30 -7.66 -1.09
C TYR A 137 5.85 -7.49 -2.51
N ARG A 138 5.24 -6.63 -3.33
CA ARG A 138 5.70 -6.40 -4.70
C ARG A 138 7.13 -5.88 -4.76
N LYS A 139 7.50 -4.98 -3.85
CA LYS A 139 8.85 -4.43 -3.80
C LYS A 139 9.88 -5.53 -3.50
N TYR A 140 9.69 -6.30 -2.44
CA TYR A 140 10.72 -7.20 -1.94
C TYR A 140 10.67 -8.63 -2.50
N ILE A 141 9.51 -9.09 -2.97
CA ILE A 141 9.34 -10.45 -3.51
C ILE A 141 9.32 -10.47 -5.03
N GLU A 142 8.62 -9.51 -5.65
CA GLU A 142 8.57 -9.38 -7.12
C GLU A 142 9.68 -8.49 -7.70
N GLY A 143 10.41 -7.75 -6.86
CA GLY A 143 11.45 -6.82 -7.31
C GLY A 143 10.88 -5.63 -8.09
N LYS A 144 9.66 -5.18 -7.77
CA LYS A 144 9.05 -4.01 -8.41
C LYS A 144 9.62 -2.72 -7.82
N GLU A 145 9.85 -1.75 -8.69
CA GLU A 145 10.16 -0.39 -8.27
C GLU A 145 8.92 0.27 -7.68
N ILE A 146 8.89 0.29 -6.35
CA ILE A 146 7.86 0.95 -5.54
C ILE A 146 8.56 2.02 -4.71
N ASP A 147 8.00 3.23 -4.73
CA ASP A 147 8.48 4.36 -3.95
C ASP A 147 8.51 3.99 -2.45
N ASN A 148 9.65 4.28 -1.81
CA ASN A 148 9.87 3.90 -0.41
C ASN A 148 8.92 4.66 0.53
N TRP A 149 8.64 5.93 0.22
CA TRP A 149 7.74 6.75 1.02
C TRP A 149 6.29 6.34 0.85
N LEU A 150 5.89 5.86 -0.33
CA LEU A 150 4.53 5.37 -0.57
C LEU A 150 4.14 4.26 0.41
N ILE A 151 5.01 3.28 0.64
CA ILE A 151 4.75 2.18 1.59
C ILE A 151 4.57 2.75 3.01
N VAL A 152 5.48 3.63 3.44
CA VAL A 152 5.41 4.28 4.75
C VAL A 152 4.12 5.08 4.89
N ASN A 153 3.81 5.92 3.90
CA ASN A 153 2.63 6.77 3.91
C ASN A 153 1.34 5.95 3.98
N GLN A 154 1.21 4.89 3.19
CA GLN A 154 0.04 3.99 3.23
C GLN A 154 -0.08 3.28 4.59
N SER A 155 1.02 2.78 5.15
CA SER A 155 0.98 2.19 6.50
C SER A 155 0.57 3.19 7.56
N LEU A 156 1.03 4.44 7.46
CA LEU A 156 0.67 5.51 8.40
C LEU A 156 -0.79 5.93 8.27
N SER A 157 -1.28 6.10 7.04
CA SER A 157 -2.69 6.40 6.77
C SER A 157 -3.63 5.31 7.29
N SER A 158 -3.17 4.05 7.36
CA SER A 158 -3.97 2.94 7.91
C SER A 158 -4.22 2.99 9.43
N LEU A 159 -3.61 3.93 10.15
CA LEU A 159 -3.78 4.07 11.60
C LEU A 159 -4.99 4.91 12.00
N GLY A 160 -5.65 5.58 11.04
CA GLY A 160 -6.75 6.49 11.28
C GLY A 160 -6.30 7.88 11.71
N LYS A 161 -7.26 8.83 11.72
CA LYS A 161 -7.02 10.28 11.85
C LYS A 161 -6.55 10.74 13.24
N ASP A 162 -6.75 9.92 14.27
CA ASP A 162 -6.49 10.28 15.67
C ASP A 162 -5.18 9.67 16.23
N ALA A 163 -4.44 8.92 15.40
CA ALA A 163 -3.19 8.29 15.83
C ALA A 163 -2.03 9.30 15.87
N ASP A 164 -1.07 9.10 16.78
CA ASP A 164 0.24 9.72 16.66
C ASP A 164 0.97 9.10 15.47
N ILE A 165 0.82 9.73 14.31
CA ILE A 165 1.20 9.18 13.01
C ILE A 165 2.71 8.98 12.91
N MET A 166 3.54 9.76 13.62
CA MET A 166 5.00 9.70 13.44
C MET A 166 5.70 8.78 14.45
N SER A 167 5.08 8.48 15.59
CA SER A 167 5.65 7.57 16.59
C SER A 167 5.96 6.15 16.05
N PRO A 168 5.07 5.50 15.29
CA PRO A 168 5.35 4.18 14.71
C PRO A 168 6.54 4.20 13.75
N LEU A 169 6.64 5.21 12.89
CA LEU A 169 7.77 5.36 11.98
C LEU A 169 9.07 5.59 12.76
N LYS A 170 9.03 6.43 13.80
CA LYS A 170 10.20 6.67 14.67
C LYS A 170 10.70 5.36 15.29
N LEU A 171 9.80 4.55 15.84
CA LEU A 171 10.16 3.26 16.44
C LEU A 171 10.78 2.31 15.41
N ALA A 172 10.23 2.25 14.19
CA ALA A 172 10.76 1.44 13.11
C ALA A 172 12.17 1.89 12.69
N VAL A 173 12.38 3.20 12.49
CA VAL A 173 13.68 3.79 12.14
C VAL A 173 14.72 3.54 13.24
N ASP A 174 14.37 3.84 14.50
CA ASP A 174 15.26 3.63 15.64
C ASP A 174 15.68 2.15 15.79
N SER A 175 14.80 1.22 15.41
CA SER A 175 15.07 -0.22 15.45
C SER A 175 15.97 -0.67 14.30
N ALA A 176 15.75 -0.14 13.09
CA ALA A 176 16.55 -0.44 11.90
C ALA A 176 18.00 0.05 12.06
N GLU A 177 18.22 1.26 12.57
CA GLU A 177 19.56 1.81 12.84
C GLU A 177 20.35 0.93 13.84
N LYS A 178 19.69 0.40 14.88
CA LYS A 178 20.33 -0.48 15.88
C LYS A 178 20.73 -1.84 15.32
N SER A 179 20.06 -2.33 14.27
CA SER A 179 20.33 -3.65 13.69
C SER A 179 21.69 -3.71 12.96
N GLU A 180 22.16 -2.58 12.44
CA GLU A 180 23.46 -2.46 11.75
C GLU A 180 24.62 -2.45 12.74
N ASN A 181 24.46 -1.74 13.87
CA ASN A 181 25.49 -1.65 14.92
C ASN A 181 25.83 -3.02 15.55
N LYS A 182 24.91 -3.99 15.50
CA LYS A 182 25.13 -5.36 15.99
C LYS A 182 25.85 -6.28 15.01
N LYS A 183 25.94 -5.93 13.72
CA LYS A 183 26.69 -6.72 12.71
C LYS A 183 28.18 -6.37 12.69
N ASN A 184 28.58 -5.27 13.33
CA ASN A 184 29.95 -4.75 13.36
C ASN A 184 30.66 -4.92 14.71
N THR A 185 30.05 -5.65 15.67
CA THR A 185 30.66 -6.06 16.95
C THR A 185 30.79 -7.57 17.00
#